data_AF-A0A535JLM3-F1
#
_entry.id   AF-A0A535JLM3-F1
#
_cell.length_a   1.000
_cell.length_b   1.000
_cell.length_c   1.000
_cell.angle_alpha   90.00
_cell.angle_beta   90.00
_cell.angle_gamma   90.00
#
_symmetry.space_group_name_H-M   'P 1'
#
loop_
_entity.id
_entity.type
_entity.pdbx_description
1 polymer ?
#
loop_
_entity_poly.entity_id
_entity_poly.type
_entity_poly.pdbx_seq_one_letter_code
_entity_poly.pdbx_strand_id
1 'polypeptide(L)'
;MIGRAAITQRDDGTLVDPRTDGDWLEWVPAGEIRNWCDGDLLVDWLSEYGEQHGFRRDDQLPGYDRVFDLPRYLMEQGRRFEQAVLVDLQRRWPVARIATRPDEARSLAAAEATWDAMKNGAPLIASGVLRDPERRTFGVADLLVRSDVLSELCPDAFFGDQLELPVAAMRHGRHYRVVDIKFSTLRLLKDGSLGADALGVMTQAWIYNEALGRVQGFTPPAAYVAGRGWRQSGARGDRCWEKLGRVSRESFVRSRDADLGTVVAQALAWIRRLRTEGAEWRVLPIPSVAELWPNMKATSDFPWHTAKAEIAARLAELTILPRVNAELRAAAHAVGVTRWDDARTSAELLGIDGEHARTIDAVIGVNRDAGAVLRPARVTADDEKWRLPPAAEAFVDFEFVHDLDDDFTDFPRKGGQALIFQIGTGTYRDRRWSFRQFTVDDLGVEAEGRMIDDWLAHLAELARDAGHPSASDVRLVHWSLAEESNFERAYESARSRHPDRTWPGLDWYDLLGRVFRAQPIVVKGAFSFGLKSIARAMRSHGLIQTSWGEGLADGAGAMAGAWSAAADSRARGRSLTESPVMQEIARYNEVDCRVMAEILDYLRRER
;
A
#
# COMPACT_ATOMS: atom_id res chain seq x y z
N MET A 1 -29.32 25.58 -8.20
CA MET A 1 -30.47 24.68 -8.00
C MET A 1 -30.29 23.88 -6.71
N ILE A 2 -31.36 23.51 -6.00
CA ILE A 2 -31.28 22.77 -4.73
C ILE A 2 -32.35 21.67 -4.62
N GLY A 3 -32.22 20.77 -3.64
CA GLY A 3 -33.22 19.74 -3.36
C GLY A 3 -33.20 18.59 -4.37
N ARG A 4 -34.32 17.88 -4.51
CA ARG A 4 -34.48 16.75 -5.46
C ARG A 4 -34.06 17.10 -6.89
N ALA A 5 -34.35 18.32 -7.34
CA ALA A 5 -34.01 18.76 -8.70
C ALA A 5 -32.49 18.79 -8.95
N ALA A 6 -31.67 19.00 -7.91
CA ALA A 6 -30.21 19.01 -8.05
C ALA A 6 -29.61 17.64 -8.42
N ILE A 7 -30.39 16.56 -8.34
CA ILE A 7 -29.98 15.20 -8.75
C ILE A 7 -29.87 15.08 -10.27
N THR A 8 -30.64 15.88 -11.02
CA THR A 8 -30.74 15.81 -12.49
C THR A 8 -30.58 17.16 -13.17
N GLN A 9 -30.40 18.26 -12.43
CA GLN A 9 -30.29 19.61 -13.00
C GLN A 9 -29.03 20.34 -12.54
N ARG A 10 -28.47 21.10 -13.48
CA ARG A 10 -27.40 22.08 -13.28
C ARG A 10 -27.92 23.34 -12.61
N ASP A 11 -27.02 24.23 -12.21
CA ASP A 11 -27.43 25.48 -11.56
C ASP A 11 -28.14 26.47 -12.47
N ASP A 12 -27.88 26.40 -13.77
CA ASP A 12 -28.58 27.16 -14.81
C ASP A 12 -29.97 26.58 -15.17
N GLY A 13 -30.37 25.47 -14.52
CA GLY A 13 -31.64 24.78 -14.77
C GLY A 13 -31.59 23.76 -15.91
N THR A 14 -30.45 23.59 -16.58
CA THR A 14 -30.29 22.58 -17.62
C THR A 14 -30.48 21.17 -17.05
N LEU A 15 -31.37 20.39 -17.67
CA LEU A 15 -31.55 18.98 -17.35
C LEU A 15 -30.37 18.16 -17.87
N VAL A 16 -29.66 17.50 -16.95
CA VAL A 16 -28.56 16.58 -17.22
C VAL A 16 -28.84 15.30 -16.45
N ASP A 17 -29.54 14.37 -17.08
CA ASP A 17 -29.95 13.09 -16.52
C ASP A 17 -29.55 11.96 -17.49
N PRO A 18 -28.42 11.27 -17.24
CA PRO A 18 -27.91 10.26 -18.15
C PRO A 18 -28.84 9.04 -18.25
N ARG A 19 -29.18 8.63 -19.48
CA ARG A 19 -30.12 7.51 -19.77
C ARG A 19 -29.45 6.34 -20.49
N THR A 20 -28.32 6.59 -21.14
CA THR A 20 -27.55 5.61 -21.90
C THR A 20 -26.10 5.56 -21.41
N ASP A 21 -25.38 4.47 -21.71
CA ASP A 21 -23.95 4.38 -21.38
C ASP A 21 -23.11 5.49 -22.03
N GLY A 22 -23.52 5.96 -23.22
CA GLY A 22 -22.91 7.11 -23.88
C GLY A 22 -23.04 8.40 -23.06
N ASP A 23 -24.20 8.64 -22.45
CA ASP A 23 -24.40 9.80 -21.57
C ASP A 23 -23.52 9.72 -20.31
N TRP A 24 -23.22 8.51 -19.84
CA TRP A 24 -22.36 8.28 -18.68
C TRP A 24 -20.87 8.44 -18.97
N LEU A 25 -20.44 8.52 -20.24
CA LEU A 25 -19.02 8.72 -20.60
C LEU A 25 -18.44 10.01 -20.00
N GLU A 26 -19.24 11.07 -19.94
CA GLU A 26 -18.84 12.35 -19.35
C GLU A 26 -18.94 12.37 -17.81
N TRP A 27 -19.59 11.36 -17.22
CA TRP A 27 -19.78 11.24 -15.78
C TRP A 27 -18.67 10.41 -15.14
N VAL A 28 -18.01 10.96 -14.12
CA VAL A 28 -16.89 10.29 -13.45
C VAL A 28 -17.30 9.89 -12.04
N PRO A 29 -17.19 8.61 -11.66
CA PRO A 29 -17.44 8.20 -10.29
C PRO A 29 -16.32 8.69 -9.38
N ALA A 30 -16.66 9.06 -8.14
CA ALA A 30 -15.73 9.71 -7.22
C ALA A 30 -14.45 8.90 -6.92
N GLY A 31 -14.49 7.57 -7.03
CA GLY A 31 -13.33 6.69 -6.80
C GLY A 31 -12.37 6.54 -8.00
N GLU A 32 -12.78 6.90 -9.22
CA GLU A 32 -11.96 6.67 -10.42
C GLU A 32 -10.77 7.62 -10.56
N ILE A 33 -10.74 8.72 -9.80
CA ILE A 33 -9.64 9.70 -9.85
C ILE A 33 -8.42 9.32 -8.99
N ARG A 34 -8.44 8.12 -8.38
CA ARG A 34 -7.39 7.66 -7.46
C ARG A 34 -6.01 7.60 -8.10
N ASN A 35 -5.89 6.99 -9.28
CA ASN A 35 -4.60 6.84 -9.96
C ASN A 35 -4.01 8.19 -10.38
N TRP A 36 -4.86 9.18 -10.68
CA TRP A 36 -4.41 10.56 -10.88
C TRP A 36 -3.81 11.17 -9.62
N CYS A 37 -4.41 10.91 -8.46
CA CYS A 37 -3.89 11.36 -7.17
C CYS A 37 -2.54 10.69 -6.84
N ASP A 38 -2.44 9.40 -7.13
CA ASP A 38 -1.23 8.58 -6.92
C ASP A 38 -0.13 8.87 -7.98
N GLY A 39 -0.46 9.63 -9.04
CA GLY A 39 0.46 9.99 -10.11
C GLY A 39 0.83 8.82 -11.02
N ASP A 40 -0.11 7.88 -11.24
CA ASP A 40 0.09 6.67 -12.03
C ASP A 40 -0.99 6.51 -13.13
N LEU A 41 -1.04 7.51 -14.02
CA LEU A 41 -2.07 7.62 -15.06
C LEU A 41 -2.03 6.50 -16.10
N LEU A 42 -0.88 5.83 -16.27
CA LEU A 42 -0.76 4.66 -17.13
C LEU A 42 -1.68 3.52 -16.67
N VAL A 43 -1.92 3.38 -15.36
CA VAL A 43 -2.81 2.33 -14.82
C VAL A 43 -4.26 2.56 -15.22
N ASP A 44 -4.71 3.82 -15.34
CA ASP A 44 -6.04 4.12 -15.87
C ASP A 44 -6.15 3.68 -17.33
N TRP A 45 -5.13 3.99 -18.15
CA TRP A 45 -5.10 3.58 -19.55
C TRP A 45 -5.02 2.05 -19.71
N LEU A 46 -4.22 1.36 -18.89
CA LEU A 46 -4.16 -0.10 -18.90
C LEU A 46 -5.51 -0.72 -18.51
N SER A 47 -6.21 -0.12 -17.55
CA SER A 47 -7.54 -0.59 -17.12
C SER A 47 -8.59 -0.48 -18.22
N GLU A 48 -8.52 0.55 -19.06
CA GLU A 48 -9.48 0.77 -20.16
C GLU A 48 -9.07 0.05 -21.46
N TYR A 49 -7.77 0.08 -21.81
CA TYR A 49 -7.27 -0.31 -23.15
C TYR A 49 -6.16 -1.37 -23.12
N GLY A 50 -5.65 -1.76 -21.95
CA GLY A 50 -4.47 -2.61 -21.82
C GLY A 50 -4.60 -3.98 -22.50
N GLU A 51 -5.71 -4.69 -22.25
CA GLU A 51 -5.96 -6.02 -22.86
C GLU A 51 -6.07 -5.94 -24.38
N GLN A 52 -6.72 -4.89 -24.90
CA GLN A 52 -6.86 -4.64 -26.35
C GLN A 52 -5.49 -4.42 -27.02
N HIS A 53 -4.52 -3.93 -26.25
CA HIS A 53 -3.14 -3.72 -26.68
C HIS A 53 -2.20 -4.89 -26.34
N GLY A 54 -2.75 -6.03 -25.90
CA GLY A 54 -2.01 -7.27 -25.67
C GLY A 54 -1.32 -7.37 -24.31
N PHE A 55 -1.54 -6.42 -23.40
CA PHE A 55 -1.10 -6.55 -22.01
C PHE A 55 -2.02 -7.48 -21.24
N ARG A 56 -1.47 -8.18 -20.25
CA ARG A 56 -2.24 -9.11 -19.41
C ARG A 56 -2.28 -8.60 -17.98
N ARG A 57 -3.41 -8.82 -17.33
CA ARG A 57 -3.58 -8.54 -15.91
C ARG A 57 -2.84 -9.58 -15.07
N ASP A 58 -2.32 -9.15 -13.93
CA ASP A 58 -1.62 -9.99 -12.96
C ASP A 58 -2.51 -11.15 -12.50
N ASP A 59 -3.80 -10.91 -12.29
CA ASP A 59 -4.80 -11.91 -11.87
C ASP A 59 -5.17 -12.93 -12.95
N GLN A 60 -4.60 -12.81 -14.14
CA GLN A 60 -4.75 -13.75 -15.27
C GLN A 60 -3.45 -14.50 -15.61
N LEU A 61 -2.36 -14.25 -14.88
CA LEU A 61 -1.09 -14.93 -15.13
C LEU A 61 -1.08 -16.37 -14.56
N PRO A 62 -0.38 -17.34 -15.19
CA PRO A 62 -0.40 -18.74 -14.75
C PRO A 62 0.05 -19.01 -13.31
N GLY A 63 0.89 -18.12 -12.73
CA GLY A 63 1.38 -18.23 -11.36
C GLY A 63 0.58 -17.44 -10.33
N TYR A 64 -0.54 -16.84 -10.70
CA TYR A 64 -1.37 -16.09 -9.76
C TYR A 64 -2.18 -17.02 -8.87
N ASP A 65 -2.00 -16.86 -7.56
CA ASP A 65 -2.82 -17.50 -6.54
C ASP A 65 -3.49 -16.44 -5.66
N ARG A 66 -4.81 -16.49 -5.65
CA ARG A 66 -5.68 -15.60 -4.89
C ARG A 66 -5.44 -15.67 -3.38
N VAL A 67 -4.92 -16.77 -2.85
CA VAL A 67 -4.60 -16.93 -1.42
C VAL A 67 -3.54 -15.93 -0.96
N PHE A 68 -2.61 -15.56 -1.85
CA PHE A 68 -1.54 -14.62 -1.59
C PHE A 68 -1.83 -13.20 -2.11
N ASP A 69 -3.08 -12.91 -2.51
CA ASP A 69 -3.49 -11.57 -2.97
C ASP A 69 -3.84 -10.67 -1.78
N LEU A 70 -2.84 -9.91 -1.31
CA LEU A 70 -3.00 -8.95 -0.22
C LEU A 70 -4.01 -7.83 -0.54
N PRO A 71 -3.93 -7.11 -1.69
CA PRO A 71 -4.93 -6.10 -2.05
C PRO A 71 -6.35 -6.62 -1.91
N ARG A 72 -6.62 -7.82 -2.43
CA ARG A 72 -7.94 -8.44 -2.33
C ARG A 72 -8.34 -8.73 -0.88
N TYR A 73 -7.43 -9.30 -0.10
CA TYR A 73 -7.68 -9.58 1.31
C TYR A 73 -8.05 -8.30 2.07
N LEU A 74 -7.29 -7.22 1.86
CA LEU A 74 -7.54 -5.92 2.50
C LEU A 74 -8.86 -5.28 2.05
N MET A 75 -9.26 -5.45 0.78
CA MET A 75 -10.58 -5.01 0.31
C MET A 75 -11.71 -5.76 1.01
N GLU A 76 -11.55 -7.05 1.32
CA GLU A 76 -12.53 -7.83 2.06
C GLU A 76 -12.62 -7.41 3.53
N GLN A 77 -11.47 -7.19 4.18
CA GLN A 77 -11.40 -6.60 5.52
C GLN A 77 -12.04 -5.20 5.56
N GLY A 78 -11.85 -4.40 4.52
CA GLY A 78 -12.51 -3.09 4.37
C GLY A 78 -14.03 -3.18 4.42
N ARG A 79 -14.63 -4.10 3.66
CA ARG A 79 -16.09 -4.33 3.67
C ARG A 79 -16.59 -4.81 5.03
N ARG A 80 -15.82 -5.69 5.70
CA ARG A 80 -16.15 -6.17 7.06
C ARG A 80 -16.09 -5.03 8.08
N PHE A 81 -15.10 -4.14 7.97
CA PHE A 81 -14.99 -2.95 8.80
C PHE A 81 -16.16 -1.98 8.60
N GLU A 82 -16.54 -1.69 7.35
CA GLU A 82 -17.74 -0.91 7.03
C GLU A 82 -18.99 -1.53 7.66
N GLN A 83 -19.14 -2.86 7.55
CA GLN A 83 -20.27 -3.56 8.18
C GLN A 83 -20.25 -3.45 9.71
N ALA A 84 -19.09 -3.58 10.36
CA ALA A 84 -18.95 -3.43 11.81
C ALA A 84 -19.32 -2.01 12.27
N VAL A 85 -18.89 -0.99 11.51
CA VAL A 85 -19.30 0.41 11.71
C VAL A 85 -20.83 0.55 11.66
N LEU A 86 -21.48 -0.02 10.65
CA LEU A 86 -22.94 0.06 10.53
C LEU A 86 -23.66 -0.64 11.69
N VAL A 87 -23.20 -1.83 12.10
CA VAL A 87 -23.77 -2.58 13.22
C VAL A 87 -23.65 -1.81 14.53
N ASP A 88 -22.51 -1.17 14.78
CA ASP A 88 -22.31 -0.35 15.98
C ASP A 88 -23.22 0.89 16.00
N LEU A 89 -23.34 1.58 14.86
CA LEU A 89 -24.20 2.75 14.74
C LEU A 89 -25.68 2.42 14.91
N GLN A 90 -26.13 1.26 14.40
CA GLN A 90 -27.51 0.78 14.53
C GLN A 90 -27.94 0.53 15.97
N ARG A 91 -27.00 0.33 16.91
CA ARG A 91 -27.30 0.20 18.34
C ARG A 91 -27.78 1.51 18.97
N ARG A 92 -27.46 2.64 18.35
CA ARG A 92 -27.71 3.99 18.89
C ARG A 92 -28.75 4.76 18.08
N TRP A 93 -28.76 4.61 16.75
CA TRP A 93 -29.68 5.32 15.87
C TRP A 93 -30.22 4.44 14.74
N PRO A 94 -31.44 4.68 14.23
CA PRO A 94 -31.91 4.03 13.02
C PRO A 94 -31.03 4.42 11.81
N VAL A 95 -30.63 3.43 11.02
CA VAL A 95 -29.81 3.63 9.81
C VAL A 95 -30.63 3.32 8.57
N ALA A 96 -30.81 4.31 7.70
CA ALA A 96 -31.42 4.14 6.38
C ALA A 96 -30.34 3.67 5.39
N ARG A 97 -30.40 2.41 4.94
CA ARG A 97 -29.48 1.89 3.91
C ARG A 97 -30.09 2.08 2.52
N ILE A 98 -29.36 2.75 1.63
CA ILE A 98 -29.85 3.06 0.27
C ILE A 98 -29.31 2.06 -0.75
N ALA A 99 -28.03 2.15 -1.10
CA ALA A 99 -27.43 1.21 -2.04
C ALA A 99 -27.01 -0.09 -1.32
N THR A 100 -27.21 -1.20 -2.01
CA THR A 100 -26.81 -2.55 -1.61
C THR A 100 -25.89 -3.20 -2.64
N ARG A 101 -25.88 -2.69 -3.87
CA ARG A 101 -25.05 -3.18 -4.97
C ARG A 101 -24.30 -2.04 -5.67
N PRO A 102 -23.09 -2.28 -6.22
CA PRO A 102 -22.30 -1.25 -6.88
C PRO A 102 -22.98 -0.57 -8.09
N ASP A 103 -23.80 -1.31 -8.85
CA ASP A 103 -24.51 -0.78 -10.04
C ASP A 103 -25.54 0.30 -9.68
N GLU A 104 -26.03 0.30 -8.43
CA GLU A 104 -26.98 1.30 -7.94
C GLU A 104 -26.38 2.71 -7.81
N ALA A 105 -25.05 2.86 -7.90
CA ALA A 105 -24.41 4.17 -8.01
C ALA A 105 -24.95 5.00 -9.19
N ARG A 106 -25.38 4.33 -10.27
CA ARG A 106 -26.00 4.95 -11.45
C ARG A 106 -27.54 4.92 -11.40
N SER A 107 -28.16 4.57 -10.27
CA SER A 107 -29.63 4.52 -10.16
C SER A 107 -30.22 5.88 -9.78
N LEU A 108 -31.16 6.37 -10.58
CA LEU A 108 -31.87 7.62 -10.27
C LEU A 108 -32.76 7.41 -9.03
N ALA A 109 -33.45 6.28 -8.98
CA ALA A 109 -34.31 5.93 -7.85
C ALA A 109 -33.52 5.87 -6.52
N ALA A 110 -32.29 5.36 -6.53
CA ALA A 110 -31.44 5.33 -5.34
C ALA A 110 -30.97 6.73 -4.92
N ALA A 111 -30.64 7.61 -5.87
CA ALA A 111 -30.33 9.01 -5.56
C ALA A 111 -31.55 9.74 -4.97
N GLU A 112 -32.74 9.50 -5.52
CA GLU A 112 -33.99 10.05 -4.98
C GLU A 112 -34.32 9.50 -3.59
N ALA A 113 -34.08 8.20 -3.35
CA ALA A 113 -34.24 7.59 -2.03
C ALA A 113 -33.28 8.19 -0.98
N THR A 114 -32.06 8.54 -1.39
CA THR A 114 -31.10 9.26 -0.53
C THR A 114 -31.67 10.63 -0.14
N TRP A 115 -32.18 11.37 -1.12
CA TRP A 115 -32.84 12.66 -0.87
C TRP A 115 -34.06 12.52 0.04
N ASP A 116 -34.93 11.53 -0.18
CA ASP A 116 -36.12 11.34 0.64
C ASP A 116 -35.77 10.95 2.09
N ALA A 117 -34.74 10.13 2.29
CA ALA A 117 -34.22 9.83 3.63
C ALA A 117 -33.69 11.08 4.34
N MET A 118 -32.97 11.94 3.62
CA MET A 118 -32.49 13.23 4.16
C MET A 118 -33.66 14.15 4.51
N LYS A 119 -34.63 14.31 3.59
CA LYS A 119 -35.81 15.16 3.77
C LYS A 119 -36.67 14.73 4.96
N ASN A 120 -36.75 13.43 5.20
CA ASN A 120 -37.47 12.86 6.35
C ASN A 120 -36.64 12.90 7.65
N GLY A 121 -35.41 13.42 7.60
CA GLY A 121 -34.56 13.61 8.77
C GLY A 121 -33.97 12.30 9.33
N ALA A 122 -33.70 11.29 8.50
CA ALA A 122 -33.03 10.07 8.97
C ALA A 122 -31.69 10.42 9.67
N PRO A 123 -31.40 9.96 10.90
CA PRO A 123 -30.20 10.39 11.62
C PRO A 123 -28.91 9.91 10.93
N LEU A 124 -28.96 8.72 10.32
CA LEU A 124 -27.88 8.11 9.58
C LEU A 124 -28.41 7.52 8.27
N ILE A 125 -27.69 7.77 7.18
CA ILE A 125 -27.95 7.18 5.86
C ILE A 125 -26.68 6.47 5.42
N ALA A 126 -26.75 5.16 5.26
CA ALA A 126 -25.64 4.34 4.80
C ALA A 126 -25.73 4.10 3.30
N SER A 127 -24.57 4.12 2.64
CA SER A 127 -24.44 3.89 1.20
C SER A 127 -25.35 4.80 0.37
N GLY A 128 -25.34 6.10 0.68
CA GLY A 128 -26.17 7.12 0.03
C GLY A 128 -25.67 7.42 -1.38
N VAL A 129 -26.56 7.34 -2.38
CA VAL A 129 -26.22 7.63 -3.77
C VAL A 129 -26.30 9.13 -4.02
N LEU A 130 -25.18 9.71 -4.43
CA LEU A 130 -25.06 11.13 -4.73
C LEU A 130 -24.75 11.35 -6.21
N ARG A 131 -25.40 12.35 -6.81
CA ARG A 131 -25.14 12.83 -8.17
C ARG A 131 -24.91 14.33 -8.13
N ASP A 132 -23.93 14.78 -8.90
CA ASP A 132 -23.68 16.19 -9.17
C ASP A 132 -23.69 16.41 -10.69
N PRO A 133 -24.82 16.80 -11.28
CA PRO A 133 -24.92 17.13 -12.70
C PRO A 133 -24.08 18.34 -13.13
N GLU A 134 -23.72 19.23 -12.21
CA GLU A 134 -22.90 20.41 -12.51
C GLU A 134 -21.47 20.00 -12.84
N ARG A 135 -20.93 19.09 -12.04
CA ARG A 135 -19.59 18.52 -12.26
C ARG A 135 -19.61 17.23 -13.04
N ARG A 136 -20.79 16.67 -13.33
CA ARG A 136 -21.00 15.31 -13.87
C ARG A 136 -20.19 14.29 -13.09
N THR A 137 -20.42 14.24 -11.79
CA THR A 137 -19.81 13.26 -10.88
C THR A 137 -20.88 12.50 -10.12
N PHE A 138 -20.58 11.26 -9.74
CA PHE A 138 -21.51 10.43 -8.98
C PHE A 138 -20.78 9.44 -8.06
N GLY A 139 -21.53 8.77 -7.21
CA GLY A 139 -21.02 7.64 -6.45
C GLY A 139 -21.87 7.34 -5.23
N VAL A 140 -21.32 6.49 -4.37
CA VAL A 140 -21.98 6.01 -3.15
C VAL A 140 -21.15 6.52 -1.97
N ALA A 141 -21.69 7.46 -1.21
CA ALA A 141 -21.09 7.90 0.04
C ALA A 141 -21.33 6.84 1.12
N ASP A 142 -20.29 6.44 1.85
CA ASP A 142 -20.39 5.38 2.86
C ASP A 142 -21.41 5.74 3.95
N LEU A 143 -21.32 6.96 4.48
CA LEU A 143 -22.27 7.51 5.43
C LEU A 143 -22.59 8.99 5.14
N LEU A 144 -23.88 9.32 5.23
CA LEU A 144 -24.36 10.68 5.47
C LEU A 144 -24.87 10.73 6.90
N VAL A 145 -24.24 11.57 7.73
CA VAL A 145 -24.54 11.70 9.16
C VAL A 145 -25.17 13.07 9.41
N ARG A 146 -26.33 13.09 10.08
CA ARG A 146 -26.98 14.35 10.45
C ARG A 146 -26.12 15.12 11.46
N SER A 147 -26.10 16.45 11.37
CA SER A 147 -25.15 17.31 12.08
C SER A 147 -25.13 17.11 13.61
N ASP A 148 -26.31 16.97 14.23
CA ASP A 148 -26.46 16.68 15.66
C ASP A 148 -25.91 15.32 16.05
N VAL A 149 -26.19 14.30 15.24
CA VAL A 149 -25.71 12.93 15.46
C VAL A 149 -24.19 12.86 15.34
N LEU A 150 -23.60 13.56 14.37
CA LEU A 150 -22.15 13.61 14.23
C LEU A 150 -21.47 14.28 15.43
N SER A 151 -22.08 15.36 15.94
CA SER A 151 -21.59 16.07 17.12
C SER A 151 -21.66 15.22 18.40
N GLU A 152 -22.64 14.32 18.50
CA GLU A 152 -22.72 13.35 19.59
C GLU A 152 -21.71 12.21 19.39
N LEU A 153 -21.55 11.73 18.15
CA LEU A 153 -20.67 10.60 17.81
C LEU A 153 -19.18 10.95 17.97
N CYS A 154 -18.77 12.13 17.54
CA CYS A 154 -17.39 12.62 17.62
C CYS A 154 -17.38 14.15 17.84
N PRO A 155 -17.45 14.61 19.10
CA PRO A 155 -17.53 16.04 19.44
C PRO A 155 -16.41 16.90 18.83
N ASP A 156 -15.18 16.38 18.83
CA ASP A 156 -14.00 17.07 18.31
C ASP A 156 -14.06 17.32 16.79
N ALA A 157 -14.78 16.47 16.05
CA ALA A 157 -14.94 16.63 14.61
C ALA A 157 -15.82 17.84 14.24
N PHE A 158 -16.70 18.25 15.15
CA PHE A 158 -17.71 19.29 14.92
C PHE A 158 -17.34 20.64 15.56
N PHE A 159 -16.15 20.79 16.15
CA PHE A 159 -15.78 22.01 16.86
C PHE A 159 -15.77 23.24 15.93
N GLY A 160 -16.65 24.21 16.23
CA GLY A 160 -16.73 25.50 15.52
C GLY A 160 -17.79 25.60 14.42
N ASP A 161 -18.42 24.49 14.01
CA ASP A 161 -19.46 24.50 12.98
C ASP A 161 -20.87 24.67 13.60
N GLN A 162 -21.76 25.43 12.94
CA GLN A 162 -23.15 25.55 13.39
C GLN A 162 -23.88 24.21 13.23
N LEU A 163 -24.52 23.74 14.31
CA LEU A 163 -25.26 22.46 14.37
C LEU A 163 -26.64 22.54 13.72
N GLU A 164 -27.26 23.73 13.79
CA GLU A 164 -28.54 24.05 13.18
C GLU A 164 -28.32 25.14 12.15
N LEU A 165 -28.77 24.86 10.94
CA LEU A 165 -28.76 25.82 9.85
C LEU A 165 -30.14 25.76 9.20
N PRO A 166 -30.73 26.92 8.84
CA PRO A 166 -31.91 26.95 7.99
C PRO A 166 -31.49 26.48 6.59
N VAL A 167 -31.40 25.17 6.42
CA VAL A 167 -31.07 24.51 5.17
C VAL A 167 -32.33 24.50 4.33
N ALA A 168 -32.33 25.28 3.25
CA ALA A 168 -33.53 25.59 2.47
C ALA A 168 -34.31 24.33 2.00
N ALA A 169 -33.62 23.21 1.82
CA ALA A 169 -34.22 21.96 1.38
C ALA A 169 -34.76 21.08 2.54
N MET A 170 -34.38 21.35 3.80
CA MET A 170 -34.66 20.50 4.97
C MET A 170 -35.52 21.23 6.02
N ARG A 171 -36.76 20.79 6.22
CA ARG A 171 -37.72 21.43 7.16
C ARG A 171 -37.36 21.26 8.64
N HIS A 172 -36.50 20.30 8.96
CA HIS A 172 -36.08 20.01 10.34
C HIS A 172 -34.86 20.84 10.80
N GLY A 173 -34.35 21.78 9.99
CA GLY A 173 -33.29 22.71 10.40
C GLY A 173 -31.91 22.08 10.65
N ARG A 174 -31.70 20.84 10.18
CA ARG A 174 -30.43 20.12 10.28
C ARG A 174 -29.89 19.81 8.88
N HIS A 175 -28.59 19.63 8.80
CA HIS A 175 -27.86 19.25 7.59
C HIS A 175 -27.12 17.95 7.78
N TYR A 176 -26.62 17.40 6.68
CA TYR A 176 -25.84 16.18 6.64
C TYR A 176 -24.38 16.47 6.35
N ARG A 177 -23.52 15.58 6.84
CA ARG A 177 -22.08 15.53 6.56
C ARG A 177 -21.73 14.19 5.95
N VAL A 178 -20.83 14.22 4.98
CA VAL A 178 -20.20 13.01 4.45
C VAL A 178 -19.21 12.49 5.49
N VAL A 179 -19.30 11.21 5.81
CA VAL A 179 -18.28 10.45 6.54
C VAL A 179 -17.89 9.25 5.67
N ASP A 180 -16.70 9.31 5.11
CA ASP A 180 -16.11 8.25 4.31
C ASP A 180 -15.39 7.25 5.23
N ILE A 181 -15.59 5.95 5.05
CA ILE A 181 -15.05 4.91 5.92
C ILE A 181 -13.83 4.29 5.23
N LYS A 182 -12.72 4.21 5.96
CA LYS A 182 -11.48 3.65 5.43
C LYS A 182 -10.84 2.71 6.44
N PHE A 183 -10.67 1.44 6.07
CA PHE A 183 -9.98 0.44 6.89
C PHE A 183 -8.47 0.74 6.97
N SER A 184 -8.13 1.70 7.82
CA SER A 184 -6.78 2.22 8.00
C SER A 184 -6.65 2.92 9.36
N THR A 185 -5.43 3.02 9.86
CA THR A 185 -5.13 3.96 10.96
C THR A 185 -4.85 5.32 10.33
N LEU A 186 -5.69 6.32 10.64
CA LEU A 186 -5.57 7.66 10.08
C LEU A 186 -4.29 8.34 10.54
N ARG A 187 -3.59 9.00 9.62
CA ARG A 187 -2.44 9.87 9.92
C ARG A 187 -2.90 11.32 9.83
N LEU A 188 -3.15 11.91 10.99
CA LEU A 188 -3.70 13.26 11.11
C LEU A 188 -2.57 14.29 11.24
N LEU A 189 -2.71 15.39 10.52
CA LEU A 189 -1.89 16.59 10.68
C LEU A 189 -2.18 17.28 12.03
N LYS A 190 -1.37 18.27 12.41
CA LYS A 190 -1.52 18.98 13.69
C LYS A 190 -2.89 19.62 13.87
N ASP A 191 -3.54 20.02 12.78
CA ASP A 191 -4.88 20.63 12.76
C ASP A 191 -6.03 19.60 12.68
N GLY A 192 -5.72 18.30 12.66
CA GLY A 192 -6.70 17.21 12.57
C GLY A 192 -7.11 16.85 11.14
N SER A 193 -6.57 17.53 10.13
CA SER A 193 -6.80 17.18 8.73
C SER A 193 -5.98 15.97 8.28
N LEU A 194 -6.34 15.40 7.13
CA LEU A 194 -5.56 14.33 6.50
C LEU A 194 -4.32 14.89 5.79
N GLY A 195 -3.26 14.08 5.75
CA GLY A 195 -2.01 14.39 5.04
C GLY A 195 -2.08 14.20 3.53
N ALA A 196 -1.01 14.59 2.84
CA ALA A 196 -0.89 14.47 1.39
C ALA A 196 -0.89 13.00 0.89
N ASP A 197 -0.54 12.05 1.76
CA ASP A 197 -0.59 10.61 1.50
C ASP A 197 -2.04 10.08 1.39
N ALA A 198 -3.04 10.88 1.75
CA ALA A 198 -4.46 10.54 1.64
C ALA A 198 -5.19 11.31 0.52
N LEU A 199 -4.47 11.86 -0.47
CA LEU A 199 -5.08 12.72 -1.50
C LEU A 199 -6.25 12.06 -2.25
N GLY A 200 -6.15 10.78 -2.59
CA GLY A 200 -7.26 10.04 -3.22
C GLY A 200 -8.52 9.97 -2.35
N VAL A 201 -8.35 9.81 -1.04
CA VAL A 201 -9.47 9.81 -0.07
C VAL A 201 -10.05 11.23 0.07
N MET A 202 -9.18 12.24 0.15
CA MET A 202 -9.60 13.64 0.28
C MET A 202 -10.43 14.10 -0.93
N THR A 203 -9.97 13.77 -2.15
CA THR A 203 -10.68 14.14 -3.38
C THR A 203 -12.02 13.41 -3.51
N GLN A 204 -12.08 12.12 -3.16
CA GLN A 204 -13.35 11.37 -3.10
C GLN A 204 -14.35 12.00 -2.12
N ALA A 205 -13.93 12.26 -0.88
CA ALA A 205 -14.78 12.89 0.13
C ALA A 205 -15.24 14.29 -0.29
N TRP A 206 -14.38 15.06 -0.96
CA TRP A 206 -14.71 16.38 -1.50
C TRP A 206 -15.79 16.32 -2.58
N ILE A 207 -15.71 15.35 -3.51
CA ILE A 207 -16.75 15.15 -4.55
C ILE A 207 -18.11 14.87 -3.92
N TYR A 208 -18.16 13.98 -2.93
CA TYR A 208 -19.41 13.71 -2.20
C TYR A 208 -19.92 14.94 -1.46
N ASN A 209 -19.03 15.74 -0.86
CA ASN A 209 -19.41 16.95 -0.14
C ASN A 209 -20.05 18.01 -1.05
N GLU A 210 -19.53 18.20 -2.25
CA GLU A 210 -20.12 19.12 -3.24
C GLU A 210 -21.48 18.62 -3.74
N ALA A 211 -21.59 17.32 -4.07
CA ALA A 211 -22.86 16.72 -4.49
C ALA A 211 -23.93 16.83 -3.39
N LEU A 212 -23.57 16.50 -2.15
CA LEU A 212 -24.42 16.65 -0.98
C LEU A 212 -24.87 18.11 -0.80
N GLY A 213 -23.93 19.05 -0.98
CA GLY A 213 -24.16 20.47 -0.85
C GLY A 213 -25.27 20.99 -1.75
N ARG A 214 -25.26 20.58 -3.03
CA ARG A 214 -26.32 20.90 -3.99
C ARG A 214 -27.66 20.31 -3.58
N VAL A 215 -27.67 19.04 -3.17
CA VAL A 215 -28.90 18.32 -2.81
C VAL A 215 -29.57 18.95 -1.58
N GLN A 216 -28.83 19.28 -0.53
CA GLN A 216 -29.42 19.90 0.66
C GLN A 216 -29.55 21.44 0.57
N GLY A 217 -28.87 22.09 -0.37
CA GLY A 217 -28.85 23.55 -0.49
C GLY A 217 -27.94 24.26 0.52
N PHE A 218 -26.98 23.51 1.09
CA PHE A 218 -25.91 23.99 1.94
C PHE A 218 -24.70 23.08 1.76
N THR A 219 -23.61 23.62 1.20
CA THR A 219 -22.36 22.87 1.07
C THR A 219 -21.60 22.93 2.37
N PRO A 220 -21.39 21.80 3.06
CA PRO A 220 -20.66 21.81 4.32
C PRO A 220 -19.20 22.27 4.14
N PRO A 221 -18.61 23.01 5.11
CA PRO A 221 -17.22 23.45 5.02
C PRO A 221 -16.20 22.31 5.02
N ALA A 222 -16.59 21.11 5.46
CA ALA A 222 -15.75 19.93 5.46
C ALA A 222 -16.58 18.63 5.38
N ALA A 223 -15.94 17.61 4.80
CA ALA A 223 -16.29 16.20 4.94
C ALA A 223 -15.32 15.53 5.94
N TYR A 224 -15.62 14.28 6.31
CA TYR A 224 -14.87 13.54 7.30
C TYR A 224 -14.50 12.14 6.82
N VAL A 225 -13.44 11.60 7.41
CA VAL A 225 -13.00 10.22 7.20
C VAL A 225 -12.90 9.52 8.54
N ALA A 226 -13.54 8.36 8.65
CA ALA A 226 -13.43 7.46 9.79
C ALA A 226 -12.45 6.34 9.47
N GLY A 227 -11.52 6.07 10.40
CA GLY A 227 -10.62 4.93 10.32
C GLY A 227 -10.71 4.06 11.57
N ARG A 228 -10.02 2.92 11.58
CA ARG A 228 -10.03 2.02 12.75
C ARG A 228 -9.31 2.59 13.97
N GLY A 229 -8.45 3.57 13.75
CA GLY A 229 -7.72 4.32 14.78
C GLY A 229 -7.04 5.54 14.16
N TRP A 230 -6.25 6.27 14.94
CA TRP A 230 -5.61 7.50 14.49
C TRP A 230 -4.24 7.71 15.14
N ARG A 231 -3.40 8.48 14.45
CA ARG A 231 -2.13 9.04 14.96
C ARG A 231 -2.10 10.52 14.64
N GLN A 232 -1.69 11.33 15.61
CA GLN A 232 -1.55 12.77 15.43
C GLN A 232 -0.35 13.26 16.25
N SER A 233 0.69 13.75 15.58
CA SER A 233 1.97 14.05 16.23
C SER A 233 2.48 12.83 17.01
N GLY A 234 2.74 12.94 18.32
CA GLY A 234 3.13 11.82 19.18
C GLY A 234 1.98 11.04 19.81
N ALA A 235 0.73 11.50 19.67
CA ALA A 235 -0.44 10.85 20.23
C ALA A 235 -1.03 9.83 19.25
N ARG A 236 -1.68 8.80 19.81
CA ARG A 236 -2.37 7.76 19.04
C ARG A 236 -3.61 7.29 19.79
N GLY A 237 -4.62 6.88 19.04
CA GLY A 237 -5.82 6.22 19.55
C GLY A 237 -6.20 5.04 18.69
N ASP A 238 -6.88 4.08 19.30
CA ASP A 238 -7.22 2.79 18.71
C ASP A 238 -8.73 2.57 18.59
N ARG A 239 -9.53 3.64 18.75
CA ARG A 239 -10.99 3.61 18.62
C ARG A 239 -11.46 4.41 17.42
N CYS A 240 -12.40 3.83 16.66
CA CYS A 240 -12.91 4.38 15.40
C CYS A 240 -13.52 5.80 15.52
N TRP A 241 -14.34 6.03 16.55
CA TRP A 241 -15.08 7.29 16.73
C TRP A 241 -14.36 8.33 17.60
N GLU A 242 -13.14 8.04 18.04
CA GLU A 242 -12.39 8.95 18.91
C GLU A 242 -11.94 10.20 18.15
N LYS A 243 -11.49 10.04 16.90
CA LYS A 243 -11.18 11.16 15.99
C LYS A 243 -11.51 10.81 14.55
N LEU A 244 -11.94 11.84 13.82
CA LEU A 244 -12.15 11.78 12.38
C LEU A 244 -11.11 12.62 11.64
N GLY A 245 -10.68 12.16 10.47
CA GLY A 245 -9.87 12.95 9.57
C GLY A 245 -10.72 14.02 8.90
N ARG A 246 -10.40 15.29 9.12
CA ARG A 246 -11.15 16.41 8.51
C ARG A 246 -10.65 16.70 7.10
N VAL A 247 -11.57 16.74 6.13
CA VAL A 247 -11.29 17.14 4.74
C VAL A 247 -11.96 18.49 4.51
N SER A 248 -11.20 19.57 4.69
CA SER A 248 -11.69 20.92 4.40
C SER A 248 -11.99 21.09 2.92
N ARG A 249 -13.10 21.76 2.62
CA ARG A 249 -13.45 22.15 1.25
C ARG A 249 -12.39 23.06 0.62
N GLU A 250 -11.73 23.87 1.45
CA GLU A 250 -10.71 24.86 1.08
C GLU A 250 -9.28 24.35 1.26
N SER A 251 -9.10 23.03 1.42
CA SER A 251 -7.76 22.43 1.56
C SER A 251 -6.86 22.80 0.39
N PHE A 252 -5.61 23.19 0.71
CA PHE A 252 -4.58 23.46 -0.27
C PHE A 252 -3.61 22.28 -0.40
N VAL A 253 -3.43 21.77 -1.61
CA VAL A 253 -2.58 20.62 -1.93
C VAL A 253 -1.21 21.13 -2.35
N ARG A 254 -0.29 21.24 -1.38
CA ARG A 254 1.05 21.82 -1.59
C ARG A 254 1.84 21.16 -2.73
N SER A 255 1.75 19.83 -2.86
CA SER A 255 2.47 19.08 -3.90
C SER A 255 1.98 19.38 -5.32
N ARG A 256 0.82 20.03 -5.46
CA ARG A 256 0.23 20.44 -6.75
C ARG A 256 0.12 21.95 -6.88
N ASP A 257 0.53 22.70 -5.85
CA ASP A 257 0.37 24.16 -5.75
C ASP A 257 -1.05 24.64 -6.12
N ALA A 258 -2.07 23.91 -5.65
CA ALA A 258 -3.46 24.13 -6.05
C ALA A 258 -4.43 23.83 -4.90
N ASP A 259 -5.62 24.43 -4.94
CA ASP A 259 -6.72 24.03 -4.05
C ASP A 259 -7.27 22.65 -4.42
N LEU A 260 -7.88 21.97 -3.45
CA LEU A 260 -8.38 20.60 -3.63
C LEU A 260 -9.46 20.53 -4.72
N GLY A 261 -10.26 21.58 -4.91
CA GLY A 261 -11.27 21.64 -5.97
C GLY A 261 -10.68 21.68 -7.37
N THR A 262 -9.59 22.43 -7.57
CA THR A 262 -8.82 22.47 -8.84
C THR A 262 -8.17 21.13 -9.11
N VAL A 263 -7.60 20.49 -8.09
CA VAL A 263 -7.04 19.14 -8.17
C VAL A 263 -8.11 18.14 -8.64
N VAL A 264 -9.30 18.17 -8.04
CA VAL A 264 -10.45 17.36 -8.49
C VAL A 264 -10.81 17.67 -9.94
N ALA A 265 -10.94 18.94 -10.31
CA ALA A 265 -11.30 19.33 -11.68
C ALA A 265 -10.31 18.80 -12.73
N GLN A 266 -9.00 18.86 -12.44
CA GLN A 266 -7.95 18.31 -13.30
C GLN A 266 -8.05 16.78 -13.42
N ALA A 267 -8.30 16.08 -12.32
CA ALA A 267 -8.45 14.64 -12.33
C ALA A 267 -9.70 14.18 -13.11
N LEU A 268 -10.81 14.90 -12.97
CA LEU A 268 -12.03 14.65 -13.76
C LEU A 268 -11.80 14.88 -15.26
N ALA A 269 -11.06 15.95 -15.61
CA ALA A 269 -10.70 16.22 -16.99
C ALA A 269 -9.82 15.11 -17.58
N TRP A 270 -8.89 14.56 -16.80
CA TRP A 270 -8.08 13.42 -17.20
C TRP A 270 -8.94 12.20 -17.57
N ILE A 271 -9.83 11.76 -16.68
CA ILE A 271 -10.66 10.56 -16.93
C ILE A 271 -11.54 10.75 -18.18
N ARG A 272 -12.11 11.94 -18.37
CA ARG A 272 -12.89 12.25 -19.58
C ARG A 272 -12.03 12.17 -20.83
N ARG A 273 -10.86 12.80 -20.81
CA ARG A 273 -9.92 12.79 -21.94
C ARG A 273 -9.46 11.37 -22.26
N LEU A 274 -9.16 10.56 -21.25
CA LEU A 274 -8.82 9.15 -21.41
C LEU A 274 -9.92 8.40 -22.16
N ARG A 275 -11.19 8.55 -21.75
CA ARG A 275 -12.32 7.86 -22.39
C ARG A 275 -12.57 8.32 -23.83
N THR A 276 -12.30 9.58 -24.15
CA THR A 276 -12.57 10.14 -25.49
C THR A 276 -11.41 10.00 -26.48
N GLU A 277 -10.17 10.08 -25.99
CA GLU A 277 -8.95 10.11 -26.83
C GLU A 277 -8.05 8.89 -26.62
N GLY A 278 -8.19 8.18 -25.49
CA GLY A 278 -7.23 7.18 -25.02
C GLY A 278 -7.08 5.96 -25.92
N ALA A 279 -8.12 5.64 -26.69
CA ALA A 279 -8.09 4.56 -27.67
C ALA A 279 -7.02 4.76 -28.76
N GLU A 280 -6.68 6.01 -29.09
CA GLU A 280 -5.66 6.32 -30.12
C GLU A 280 -4.25 6.45 -29.54
N TRP A 281 -4.12 6.45 -28.21
CA TRP A 281 -2.82 6.59 -27.57
C TRP A 281 -2.01 5.30 -27.64
N ARG A 282 -0.69 5.45 -27.69
CA ARG A 282 0.26 4.34 -27.77
C ARG A 282 1.30 4.51 -26.66
N VAL A 283 1.57 3.45 -25.93
CA VAL A 283 2.58 3.46 -24.87
C VAL A 283 3.98 3.06 -25.37
N LEU A 284 4.06 2.27 -26.45
CA LEU A 284 5.30 1.83 -27.09
C LEU A 284 5.33 2.19 -28.59
N PRO A 285 6.52 2.36 -29.19
CA PRO A 285 7.86 2.31 -28.58
C PRO A 285 8.22 3.57 -27.79
N ILE A 286 7.42 4.63 -27.89
CA ILE A 286 7.51 5.85 -27.09
C ILE A 286 6.06 6.25 -26.77
N PRO A 287 5.75 6.67 -25.53
CA PRO A 287 4.44 7.19 -25.18
C PRO A 287 4.00 8.34 -26.09
N SER A 288 2.80 8.24 -26.67
CA SER A 288 2.21 9.28 -27.53
C SER A 288 1.76 10.51 -26.75
N VAL A 289 1.55 10.37 -25.43
CA VAL A 289 1.24 11.45 -24.49
C VAL A 289 2.06 11.27 -23.21
N ALA A 290 2.31 12.36 -22.49
CA ALA A 290 3.20 12.36 -21.33
C ALA A 290 2.67 11.51 -20.16
N GLU A 291 1.35 11.38 -20.07
CA GLU A 291 0.63 10.67 -19.03
C GLU A 291 0.81 9.15 -19.10
N LEU A 292 1.23 8.61 -20.24
CA LEU A 292 1.51 7.18 -20.42
C LEU A 292 2.94 6.77 -20.05
N TRP A 293 3.79 7.69 -19.59
CA TRP A 293 5.07 7.31 -19.01
C TRP A 293 4.86 6.59 -17.68
N PRO A 294 5.37 5.34 -17.51
CA PRO A 294 5.28 4.62 -16.25
C PRO A 294 5.81 5.41 -15.06
N ASN A 295 5.17 5.24 -13.90
CA ASN A 295 5.70 5.68 -12.61
C ASN A 295 5.98 4.47 -11.72
N MET A 296 7.24 4.03 -11.71
CA MET A 296 7.70 2.88 -10.93
C MET A 296 7.86 3.17 -9.43
N LYS A 297 7.55 4.40 -8.98
CA LYS A 297 7.45 4.76 -7.56
C LYS A 297 6.03 4.64 -7.01
N ALA A 298 5.03 4.57 -7.88
CA ALA A 298 3.67 4.23 -7.49
C ALA A 298 3.51 2.69 -7.50
N THR A 299 2.99 2.12 -6.42
CA THR A 299 2.86 0.67 -6.24
C THR A 299 1.42 0.20 -6.02
N SER A 300 0.45 1.12 -6.08
CA SER A 300 -0.98 0.82 -6.05
C SER A 300 -1.49 0.49 -7.47
N ASP A 301 -0.84 -0.45 -8.15
CA ASP A 301 -0.97 -0.67 -9.59
C ASP A 301 -1.58 -2.03 -9.96
N PHE A 302 -1.97 -2.86 -8.97
CA PHE A 302 -2.69 -4.10 -9.23
C PHE A 302 -4.01 -3.86 -9.98
N PRO A 303 -4.36 -4.64 -11.02
CA PRO A 303 -3.70 -5.87 -11.47
C PRO A 303 -2.78 -5.64 -12.69
N TRP A 304 -2.09 -4.50 -12.77
CA TRP A 304 -1.28 -4.10 -13.91
C TRP A 304 0.21 -3.95 -13.58
N HIS A 305 0.66 -4.49 -12.44
CA HIS A 305 2.04 -4.36 -11.98
C HIS A 305 3.02 -4.96 -13.00
N THR A 306 2.75 -6.17 -13.48
CA THR A 306 3.62 -6.87 -14.45
C THR A 306 3.66 -6.13 -15.78
N ALA A 307 2.50 -5.70 -16.30
CA ALA A 307 2.42 -4.94 -17.54
C ALA A 307 3.15 -3.60 -17.45
N LYS A 308 2.98 -2.86 -16.35
CA LYS A 308 3.68 -1.60 -16.11
C LYS A 308 5.19 -1.79 -16.05
N ALA A 309 5.67 -2.81 -15.35
CA ALA A 309 7.09 -3.16 -15.27
C ALA A 309 7.67 -3.53 -16.65
N GLU A 310 6.92 -4.28 -17.47
CA GLU A 310 7.31 -4.61 -18.83
C GLU A 310 7.45 -3.37 -19.71
N ILE A 311 6.46 -2.46 -19.67
CA ILE A 311 6.48 -1.20 -20.41
C ILE A 311 7.70 -0.37 -19.99
N ALA A 312 7.91 -0.20 -18.69
CA ALA A 312 9.03 0.57 -18.15
C ALA A 312 10.38 0.02 -18.64
N ALA A 313 10.56 -1.30 -18.60
CA ALA A 313 11.77 -1.95 -19.08
C ALA A 313 12.03 -1.68 -20.58
N ARG A 314 10.99 -1.82 -21.42
CA ARG A 314 11.11 -1.56 -22.88
C ARG A 314 11.42 -0.09 -23.19
N LEU A 315 10.87 0.83 -22.41
CA LEU A 315 11.12 2.27 -22.54
C LEU A 315 12.48 2.69 -21.99
N ALA A 316 13.18 1.82 -21.26
CA ALA A 316 14.30 2.21 -20.41
C ALA A 316 13.92 3.41 -19.51
N GLU A 317 12.76 3.30 -18.88
CA GLU A 317 12.13 4.42 -18.16
C GLU A 317 12.95 4.84 -16.92
N LEU A 318 13.05 6.14 -16.67
CA LEU A 318 13.95 6.72 -15.66
C LEU A 318 13.54 6.42 -14.22
N THR A 319 12.24 6.34 -13.91
CA THR A 319 11.76 6.04 -12.54
C THR A 319 12.04 4.62 -12.07
N ILE A 320 12.51 3.73 -12.95
CA ILE A 320 13.12 2.44 -12.56
C ILE A 320 14.35 2.68 -11.67
N LEU A 321 15.11 3.75 -11.92
CA LEU A 321 16.32 4.06 -11.16
C LEU A 321 16.02 4.37 -9.69
N PRO A 322 16.92 4.05 -8.76
CA PRO A 322 16.76 4.40 -7.35
C PRO A 322 16.52 5.90 -7.16
N ARG A 323 15.52 6.26 -6.34
CA ARG A 323 15.17 7.65 -5.94
C ARG A 323 14.75 8.60 -7.06
N VAL A 324 14.70 8.17 -8.32
CA VAL A 324 14.16 8.98 -9.42
C VAL A 324 12.64 8.91 -9.41
N ASN A 325 11.99 10.00 -9.01
CA ASN A 325 10.52 10.11 -9.04
C ASN A 325 10.04 10.73 -10.36
N ALA A 326 8.72 10.84 -10.53
CA ALA A 326 8.09 11.40 -11.73
C ALA A 326 8.48 12.86 -12.02
N GLU A 327 8.80 13.65 -11.00
CA GLU A 327 9.23 15.05 -11.11
C GLU A 327 10.66 15.14 -11.68
N LEU A 328 11.60 14.38 -11.12
CA LEU A 328 12.98 14.31 -11.63
C LEU A 328 13.01 13.76 -13.06
N ARG A 329 12.18 12.75 -13.36
CA ARG A 329 11.99 12.27 -14.74
C ARG A 329 11.48 13.39 -15.66
N ALA A 330 10.48 14.18 -15.24
CA ALA A 330 9.96 15.27 -16.06
C ALA A 330 11.02 16.36 -16.33
N ALA A 331 11.85 16.68 -15.34
CA ALA A 331 12.98 17.59 -15.50
C ALA A 331 14.01 17.07 -16.53
N ALA A 332 14.33 15.78 -16.49
CA ALA A 332 15.20 15.14 -17.49
C ALA A 332 14.59 15.15 -18.90
N HIS A 333 13.28 14.88 -19.01
CA HIS A 333 12.57 14.95 -20.29
C HIS A 333 12.62 16.36 -20.90
N ALA A 334 12.53 17.41 -20.08
CA ALA A 334 12.59 18.80 -20.53
C ALA A 334 13.94 19.17 -21.19
N VAL A 335 15.03 18.46 -20.87
CA VAL A 335 16.34 18.59 -21.53
C VAL A 335 16.61 17.51 -22.57
N GLY A 336 15.55 16.78 -22.98
CA GLY A 336 15.59 15.79 -24.06
C GLY A 336 16.21 14.46 -23.66
N VAL A 337 16.25 14.12 -22.37
CA VAL A 337 16.73 12.83 -21.85
C VAL A 337 15.54 12.03 -21.32
N THR A 338 15.16 10.97 -22.02
CA THR A 338 13.95 10.17 -21.70
C THR A 338 14.24 8.74 -21.25
N ARG A 339 15.51 8.33 -21.29
CA ARG A 339 15.93 6.95 -21.06
C ARG A 339 17.06 6.87 -20.05
N TRP A 340 17.03 5.85 -19.19
CA TRP A 340 18.11 5.60 -18.25
C TRP A 340 19.40 5.16 -18.95
N ASP A 341 19.32 4.61 -20.16
CA ASP A 341 20.48 4.17 -20.94
C ASP A 341 21.06 5.24 -21.88
N ASP A 342 20.50 6.46 -21.90
CA ASP A 342 21.11 7.62 -22.57
C ASP A 342 22.48 7.94 -21.94
N ALA A 343 23.49 8.18 -22.78
CA ALA A 343 24.85 8.48 -22.33
C ALA A 343 24.95 9.71 -21.42
N ARG A 344 24.00 10.65 -21.52
CA ARG A 344 23.93 11.86 -20.70
C ARG A 344 23.31 11.61 -19.32
N THR A 345 22.55 10.52 -19.13
CA THR A 345 21.87 10.27 -17.87
C THR A 345 22.90 10.00 -16.76
N SER A 346 22.85 10.78 -15.69
CA SER A 346 23.73 10.70 -14.52
C SER A 346 23.00 11.21 -13.28
N ALA A 347 23.55 10.97 -12.09
CA ALA A 347 23.09 11.59 -10.86
C ALA A 347 22.99 13.11 -10.97
N GLU A 348 24.03 13.74 -11.53
CA GLU A 348 24.12 15.19 -11.72
C GLU A 348 23.00 15.73 -12.61
N LEU A 349 22.75 15.08 -13.76
CA LEU A 349 21.63 15.45 -14.65
C LEU A 349 20.29 15.34 -13.92
N LEU A 350 20.13 14.32 -13.08
CA LEU A 350 18.91 14.05 -12.32
C LEU A 350 18.80 14.90 -11.05
N GLY A 351 19.76 15.80 -10.79
CA GLY A 351 19.76 16.65 -9.59
C GLY A 351 19.91 15.89 -8.27
N ILE A 352 20.51 14.70 -8.30
CA ILE A 352 20.75 13.86 -7.11
C ILE A 352 22.20 14.02 -6.68
N ASP A 353 22.43 14.21 -5.37
CA ASP A 353 23.75 14.46 -4.79
C ASP A 353 24.15 13.43 -3.71
N GLY A 354 25.34 13.63 -3.12
CA GLY A 354 25.82 12.88 -1.96
C GLY A 354 25.99 11.37 -2.18
N GLU A 355 25.61 10.58 -1.17
CA GLU A 355 25.69 9.11 -1.25
C GLU A 355 24.71 8.50 -2.26
N HIS A 356 23.60 9.19 -2.49
CA HIS A 356 22.60 8.77 -3.46
C HIS A 356 23.11 8.95 -4.89
N ALA A 357 23.89 10.00 -5.17
CA ALA A 357 24.57 10.17 -6.45
C ALA A 357 25.53 9.00 -6.75
N ARG A 358 26.38 8.64 -5.78
CA ARG A 358 27.29 7.49 -5.92
C ARG A 358 26.53 6.19 -6.23
N THR A 359 25.39 6.01 -5.57
CA THR A 359 24.56 4.81 -5.72
C THR A 359 23.91 4.74 -7.10
N ILE A 360 23.28 5.83 -7.55
CA ILE A 360 22.58 5.84 -8.84
C ILE A 360 23.56 5.75 -10.02
N ASP A 361 24.70 6.44 -9.96
CA ASP A 361 25.72 6.36 -11.01
C ASP A 361 26.33 4.96 -11.10
N ALA A 362 26.51 4.26 -9.98
CA ALA A 362 26.94 2.88 -9.98
C ALA A 362 25.91 1.96 -10.66
N VAL A 363 24.62 2.11 -10.33
CA VAL A 363 23.53 1.34 -10.95
C VAL A 363 23.44 1.61 -12.45
N ILE A 364 23.52 2.89 -12.84
CA ILE A 364 23.56 3.31 -14.24
C ILE A 364 24.75 2.65 -14.96
N GLY A 365 25.95 2.79 -14.40
CA GLY A 365 27.19 2.33 -15.03
C GLY A 365 27.22 0.82 -15.25
N VAL A 366 26.83 0.03 -14.24
CA VAL A 366 26.83 -1.44 -14.40
C VAL A 366 25.81 -1.93 -15.44
N ASN A 367 24.70 -1.20 -15.61
CA ASN A 367 23.65 -1.58 -16.55
C ASN A 367 23.93 -1.12 -17.99
N ARG A 368 24.66 -0.02 -18.18
CA ARG A 368 25.09 0.44 -19.53
C ARG A 368 26.32 -0.30 -20.03
N ASP A 369 27.27 -0.58 -19.15
CA ASP A 369 28.59 -1.03 -19.58
C ASP A 369 28.57 -2.47 -20.11
N ALA A 370 29.42 -2.74 -21.10
CA ALA A 370 29.70 -4.09 -21.60
C ALA A 370 30.74 -4.85 -20.75
N GLY A 371 31.23 -4.24 -19.66
CA GLY A 371 32.27 -4.79 -18.79
C GLY A 371 31.75 -5.75 -17.71
N ALA A 372 32.38 -5.71 -16.53
CA ALA A 372 32.03 -6.58 -15.41
C ALA A 372 30.56 -6.45 -15.00
N VAL A 373 29.91 -7.61 -14.82
CA VAL A 373 28.48 -7.74 -14.46
C VAL A 373 28.18 -7.45 -12.99
N LEU A 374 29.22 -7.39 -12.15
CA LEU A 374 29.14 -7.03 -10.73
C LEU A 374 30.24 -6.02 -10.42
N ARG A 375 29.91 -4.98 -9.66
CA ARG A 375 30.85 -3.96 -9.19
C ARG A 375 30.58 -3.60 -7.74
N PRO A 376 31.61 -3.21 -6.97
CA PRO A 376 33.04 -3.21 -7.33
C PRO A 376 33.58 -4.64 -7.48
N ALA A 377 34.75 -4.79 -8.12
CA ALA A 377 35.40 -6.10 -8.24
C ALA A 377 35.81 -6.68 -6.87
N ARG A 378 36.26 -5.82 -5.97
CA ARG A 378 36.53 -6.13 -4.56
C ARG A 378 35.73 -5.21 -3.66
N VAL A 379 34.97 -5.80 -2.75
CA VAL A 379 34.26 -5.09 -1.69
C VAL A 379 35.23 -4.90 -0.51
N THR A 380 35.27 -3.71 0.07
CA THR A 380 36.11 -3.35 1.23
C THR A 380 35.28 -2.80 2.39
N ALA A 381 33.98 -2.55 2.20
CA ALA A 381 33.09 -2.12 3.27
C ALA A 381 32.93 -3.21 4.34
N ASP A 382 33.23 -2.87 5.59
CA ASP A 382 33.11 -3.73 6.80
C ASP A 382 33.83 -5.10 6.64
N ASP A 383 34.85 -5.13 5.76
CA ASP A 383 35.56 -6.33 5.28
C ASP A 383 36.06 -7.22 6.41
N GLU A 384 36.63 -6.60 7.44
CA GLU A 384 37.17 -7.26 8.62
C GLU A 384 36.12 -8.05 9.41
N LYS A 385 34.83 -7.74 9.24
CA LYS A 385 33.75 -8.43 9.96
C LYS A 385 33.19 -9.60 9.20
N TRP A 386 33.03 -9.53 7.88
CA TRP A 386 32.29 -10.56 7.13
C TRP A 386 33.16 -11.43 6.20
N ARG A 387 34.36 -11.00 5.82
CA ARG A 387 35.21 -11.74 4.87
C ARG A 387 35.57 -13.14 5.35
N LEU A 388 35.97 -13.20 6.62
CA LEU A 388 36.23 -14.46 7.31
C LEU A 388 34.93 -14.87 8.00
N PRO A 389 34.37 -16.05 7.67
CA PRO A 389 33.21 -16.58 8.38
C PRO A 389 33.55 -16.72 9.88
N PRO A 390 32.71 -16.23 10.80
CA PRO A 390 32.89 -16.48 12.22
C PRO A 390 32.63 -17.96 12.54
N ALA A 391 33.02 -18.39 13.75
CA ALA A 391 32.85 -19.77 14.19
C ALA A 391 31.37 -20.21 14.24
N ALA A 392 30.44 -19.28 14.49
CA ALA A 392 28.99 -19.48 14.38
C ALA A 392 28.36 -18.36 13.53
N GLU A 393 27.75 -18.73 12.41
CA GLU A 393 27.04 -17.82 11.51
C GLU A 393 25.75 -18.48 11.03
N ALA A 394 24.66 -17.74 11.05
CA ALA A 394 23.38 -18.13 10.50
C ALA A 394 22.78 -16.99 9.65
N PHE A 395 22.03 -17.37 8.62
CA PHE A 395 21.28 -16.47 7.74
C PHE A 395 19.81 -16.57 8.13
N VAL A 396 19.22 -15.44 8.47
CA VAL A 396 17.90 -15.38 9.10
C VAL A 396 16.97 -14.45 8.33
N ASP A 397 15.74 -14.91 8.16
CA ASP A 397 14.64 -14.11 7.62
C ASP A 397 13.35 -14.41 8.39
N PHE A 398 12.53 -13.37 8.60
CA PHE A 398 11.29 -13.43 9.37
C PHE A 398 10.11 -13.09 8.47
N GLU A 399 9.03 -13.86 8.62
CA GLU A 399 7.73 -13.49 8.08
C GLU A 399 6.84 -12.97 9.21
N PHE A 400 6.14 -11.88 8.94
CA PHE A 400 5.31 -11.19 9.93
C PHE A 400 3.93 -10.84 9.38
N VAL A 401 2.96 -10.84 10.29
CA VAL A 401 1.61 -10.30 10.06
C VAL A 401 1.49 -8.95 10.75
N HIS A 402 0.62 -8.10 10.20
CA HIS A 402 0.23 -6.84 10.81
C HIS A 402 -1.14 -6.94 11.51
N ASP A 403 -1.56 -5.86 12.17
CA ASP A 403 -2.86 -5.75 12.85
C ASP A 403 -4.04 -5.46 11.88
N LEU A 404 -3.99 -6.03 10.68
CA LEU A 404 -4.99 -5.83 9.61
C LEU A 404 -5.92 -7.04 9.41
N ASP A 405 -5.65 -8.18 10.05
CA ASP A 405 -6.66 -9.24 10.22
C ASP A 405 -7.44 -8.99 11.51
N ASP A 406 -8.56 -8.28 11.38
CA ASP A 406 -9.44 -7.93 12.47
C ASP A 406 -10.73 -8.77 12.39
N ASP A 407 -11.20 -9.27 13.54
CA ASP A 407 -12.49 -9.97 13.63
C ASP A 407 -13.64 -9.03 13.99
N PHE A 408 -13.32 -7.79 14.37
CA PHE A 408 -14.22 -6.71 14.76
C PHE A 408 -15.11 -7.02 15.98
N THR A 409 -14.77 -8.04 16.77
CA THR A 409 -15.54 -8.41 17.97
C THR A 409 -15.47 -7.33 19.06
N ASP A 410 -14.33 -6.62 19.15
CA ASP A 410 -14.07 -5.53 20.10
C ASP A 410 -14.37 -4.12 19.56
N PHE A 411 -14.99 -4.02 18.38
CA PHE A 411 -15.38 -2.73 17.78
C PHE A 411 -16.20 -1.89 18.79
N PRO A 412 -15.92 -0.58 18.99
CA PRO A 412 -15.16 0.32 18.13
C PRO A 412 -13.65 0.38 18.38
N ARG A 413 -13.10 -0.45 19.28
CA ARG A 413 -11.64 -0.59 19.40
C ARG A 413 -11.15 -1.48 18.25
N LYS A 414 -10.06 -1.11 17.59
CA LYS A 414 -9.44 -1.94 16.55
C LYS A 414 -8.89 -3.22 17.18
N GLY A 415 -9.10 -4.34 16.50
CA GLY A 415 -8.48 -5.61 16.79
C GLY A 415 -7.26 -5.86 15.91
N GLY A 416 -7.00 -7.14 15.65
CA GLY A 416 -5.82 -7.62 14.94
C GLY A 416 -4.55 -7.58 15.78
N GLN A 417 -3.58 -8.41 15.42
CA GLN A 417 -2.34 -8.57 16.19
C GLN A 417 -1.16 -8.71 15.23
N ALA A 418 -0.16 -7.82 15.40
CA ALA A 418 1.10 -7.95 14.68
C ALA A 418 2.00 -8.95 15.40
N LEU A 419 2.58 -9.90 14.65
CA LEU A 419 3.38 -11.03 15.15
C LEU A 419 4.42 -11.42 14.10
N ILE A 420 5.54 -11.99 14.56
CA ILE A 420 6.37 -12.88 13.77
C ILE A 420 5.67 -14.24 13.77
N PHE A 421 5.30 -14.75 12.59
CA PHE A 421 4.60 -16.03 12.47
C PHE A 421 5.50 -17.14 11.92
N GLN A 422 6.65 -16.76 11.35
CA GLN A 422 7.60 -17.71 10.81
C GLN A 422 9.02 -17.16 10.87
N ILE A 423 9.98 -18.02 11.24
CA ILE A 423 11.41 -17.71 11.27
C ILE A 423 12.16 -18.77 10.47
N GLY A 424 12.86 -18.33 9.44
CA GLY A 424 13.82 -19.14 8.69
C GLY A 424 15.21 -18.94 9.24
N THR A 425 15.95 -20.03 9.40
CA THR A 425 17.35 -19.95 9.84
C THR A 425 18.16 -21.03 9.16
N GLY A 426 19.20 -20.62 8.44
CA GLY A 426 20.09 -21.56 7.79
C GLY A 426 21.57 -21.26 8.01
N THR A 427 22.38 -22.31 7.91
CA THR A 427 23.84 -22.22 7.98
C THR A 427 24.43 -22.62 6.64
N TYR A 428 25.54 -21.98 6.28
CA TYR A 428 26.24 -22.25 5.03
C TYR A 428 27.73 -22.46 5.31
N ARG A 429 28.16 -23.72 5.26
CA ARG A 429 29.56 -24.12 5.51
C ARG A 429 30.03 -25.07 4.43
N ASP A 430 31.24 -24.88 3.93
CA ASP A 430 31.85 -25.72 2.89
C ASP A 430 30.92 -25.94 1.68
N ARG A 431 30.20 -24.89 1.28
CA ARG A 431 29.19 -24.90 0.21
C ARG A 431 28.01 -25.86 0.43
N ARG A 432 27.75 -26.23 1.69
CA ARG A 432 26.60 -27.01 2.11
C ARG A 432 25.62 -26.11 2.84
N TRP A 433 24.37 -26.16 2.40
CA TRP A 433 23.24 -25.47 3.00
C TRP A 433 22.54 -26.41 3.98
N SER A 434 22.29 -25.94 5.19
CA SER A 434 21.43 -26.58 6.17
C SER A 434 20.41 -25.56 6.66
N PHE A 435 19.14 -25.92 6.70
CA PHE A 435 18.05 -25.00 6.99
C PHE A 435 17.09 -25.58 8.01
N ARG A 436 16.58 -24.72 8.88
CA ARG A 436 15.50 -25.02 9.81
C ARG A 436 14.46 -23.92 9.75
N GLN A 437 13.20 -24.35 9.63
CA GLN A 437 12.03 -23.49 9.70
C GLN A 437 11.38 -23.59 11.07
N PHE A 438 10.95 -22.46 11.60
CA PHE A 438 10.07 -22.37 12.78
C PHE A 438 8.79 -21.65 12.34
N THR A 439 7.64 -22.24 12.64
CA THR A 439 6.32 -21.72 12.26
C THR A 439 5.41 -21.82 13.47
N VAL A 440 4.61 -20.77 13.72
CA VAL A 440 3.64 -20.78 14.83
C VAL A 440 2.52 -21.81 14.62
N ASP A 441 1.96 -22.33 15.71
CA ASP A 441 0.78 -23.21 15.67
C ASP A 441 -0.51 -22.45 15.32
N ASP A 442 -0.60 -21.19 15.71
CA ASP A 442 -1.71 -20.28 15.50
C ASP A 442 -1.19 -18.83 15.48
N LEU A 443 -1.96 -17.88 14.91
CA LEU A 443 -1.61 -16.46 14.93
C LEU A 443 -1.94 -15.82 16.30
N GLY A 444 -1.31 -16.31 17.34
CA GLY A 444 -1.47 -15.86 18.72
C GLY A 444 -0.14 -15.48 19.36
N VAL A 445 -0.18 -14.55 20.31
CA VAL A 445 1.01 -14.04 21.03
C VAL A 445 1.76 -15.21 21.69
N GLU A 446 1.09 -16.12 22.39
CA GLU A 446 1.78 -17.25 23.03
C GLU A 446 2.41 -18.24 22.05
N ALA A 447 1.84 -18.41 20.84
CA ALA A 447 2.42 -19.25 19.81
C ALA A 447 3.69 -18.61 19.20
N GLU A 448 3.69 -17.28 18.98
CA GLU A 448 4.90 -16.51 18.65
C GLU A 448 6.00 -16.75 19.70
N GLY A 449 5.64 -16.65 20.99
CA GLY A 449 6.55 -16.88 22.10
C GLY A 449 7.21 -18.27 22.07
N ARG A 450 6.42 -19.34 21.92
CA ARG A 450 6.96 -20.72 21.83
C ARG A 450 7.87 -20.91 20.62
N MET A 451 7.48 -20.39 19.46
CA MET A 451 8.28 -20.46 18.23
C MET A 451 9.65 -19.77 18.42
N ILE A 452 9.68 -18.61 19.07
CA ILE A 452 10.92 -17.88 19.36
C ILE A 452 11.77 -18.65 20.39
N ASP A 453 11.17 -19.26 21.42
CA ASP A 453 11.88 -20.11 22.37
C ASP A 453 12.59 -21.28 21.64
N ASP A 454 11.90 -21.96 20.73
CA ASP A 454 12.45 -23.05 19.92
C ASP A 454 13.58 -22.59 18.97
N TRP A 455 13.41 -21.41 18.36
CA TRP A 455 14.43 -20.80 17.51
C TRP A 455 15.69 -20.45 18.30
N LEU A 456 15.54 -19.82 19.48
CA LEU A 456 16.66 -19.49 20.35
C LEU A 456 17.38 -20.73 20.88
N ALA A 457 16.65 -21.81 21.17
CA ALA A 457 17.25 -23.10 21.53
C ALA A 457 18.11 -23.66 20.39
N HIS A 458 17.64 -23.55 19.15
CA HIS A 458 18.43 -23.94 17.98
C HIS A 458 19.69 -23.08 17.79
N LEU A 459 19.60 -21.76 18.00
CA LEU A 459 20.80 -20.90 17.98
C LEU A 459 21.79 -21.29 19.09
N ALA A 460 21.30 -21.64 20.28
CA ALA A 460 22.16 -22.12 21.37
C ALA A 460 22.83 -23.47 21.04
N GLU A 461 22.18 -24.35 20.27
CA GLU A 461 22.81 -25.55 19.72
C GLU A 461 23.94 -25.19 18.75
N LEU A 462 23.68 -24.31 17.78
CA LEU A 462 24.69 -23.85 16.83
C LEU A 462 25.89 -23.18 17.52
N ALA A 463 25.64 -22.39 18.56
CA ALA A 463 26.69 -21.78 19.37
C ALA A 463 27.55 -22.84 20.06
N ARG A 464 26.93 -23.82 20.72
CA ARG A 464 27.65 -24.92 21.40
C ARG A 464 28.49 -25.74 20.44
N ASP A 465 27.95 -26.08 19.27
CA ASP A 465 28.67 -26.82 18.23
C ASP A 465 29.89 -26.04 17.71
N ALA A 466 29.84 -24.71 17.78
CA ALA A 466 30.94 -23.81 17.47
C ALA A 466 31.86 -23.48 18.66
N GLY A 467 31.62 -24.06 19.84
CA GLY A 467 32.42 -23.82 21.06
C GLY A 467 32.06 -22.54 21.82
N HIS A 468 30.88 -21.97 21.57
CA HIS A 468 30.38 -20.75 22.22
C HIS A 468 29.27 -21.06 23.25
N PRO A 469 29.13 -20.22 24.31
CA PRO A 469 28.21 -20.49 25.41
C PRO A 469 26.75 -20.09 25.15
N SER A 470 26.47 -19.15 24.24
CA SER A 470 25.15 -18.53 24.10
C SER A 470 24.68 -18.38 22.67
N ALA A 471 23.35 -18.36 22.46
CA ALA A 471 22.73 -17.96 21.20
C ALA A 471 23.17 -16.55 20.75
N SER A 472 23.52 -15.66 21.69
CA SER A 472 24.07 -14.33 21.41
C SER A 472 25.40 -14.36 20.66
N ASP A 473 26.13 -15.48 20.70
CA ASP A 473 27.43 -15.64 20.03
C ASP A 473 27.28 -16.13 18.57
N VAL A 474 26.05 -16.40 18.12
CA VAL A 474 25.76 -16.70 16.72
C VAL A 474 25.52 -15.39 15.98
N ARG A 475 26.34 -15.11 14.96
CA ARG A 475 26.08 -13.99 14.07
C ARG A 475 24.87 -14.26 13.19
N LEU A 476 23.88 -13.38 13.22
CA LEU A 476 22.65 -13.45 12.44
C LEU A 476 22.72 -12.48 11.26
N VAL A 477 23.09 -13.01 10.09
CA VAL A 477 23.12 -12.26 8.83
C VAL A 477 21.70 -12.09 8.30
N HIS A 478 21.31 -10.85 8.02
CA HIS A 478 19.99 -10.52 7.49
C HIS A 478 20.06 -9.45 6.40
N TRP A 479 18.95 -9.25 5.69
CA TRP A 479 18.79 -8.24 4.64
C TRP A 479 17.58 -7.35 4.92
N SER A 480 17.76 -6.25 5.65
CA SER A 480 16.64 -5.33 5.97
C SER A 480 16.83 -3.93 5.37
N LEU A 481 15.74 -3.35 4.89
CA LEU A 481 15.71 -1.93 4.50
C LEU A 481 15.66 -1.11 5.79
N ALA A 482 16.74 -0.40 6.10
CA ALA A 482 17.00 0.28 7.38
C ALA A 482 15.90 1.22 7.96
N GLU A 483 14.82 1.54 7.24
CA GLU A 483 13.90 2.62 7.61
C GLU A 483 12.60 2.17 8.30
N GLU A 484 11.98 1.03 7.97
CA GLU A 484 10.62 0.72 8.47
C GLU A 484 10.45 -0.58 9.26
N SER A 485 11.33 -1.58 9.14
CA SER A 485 11.29 -2.81 9.93
C SER A 485 12.66 -3.49 9.96
N ASN A 486 13.53 -3.09 10.88
CA ASN A 486 14.74 -3.89 11.13
C ASN A 486 14.34 -5.18 11.86
N PHE A 487 14.92 -6.34 11.51
CA PHE A 487 14.66 -7.61 12.21
C PHE A 487 14.88 -7.50 13.73
N GLU A 488 15.88 -6.71 14.12
CA GLU A 488 16.10 -6.31 15.50
C GLU A 488 14.86 -5.64 16.12
N ARG A 489 14.22 -4.68 15.43
CA ARG A 489 12.99 -4.04 15.92
C ARG A 489 11.83 -5.03 16.01
N ALA A 490 11.72 -5.98 15.08
CA ALA A 490 10.69 -7.01 15.12
C ALA A 490 10.88 -7.92 16.36
N TYR A 491 12.12 -8.35 16.60
CA TYR A 491 12.49 -9.12 17.79
C TYR A 491 12.28 -8.34 19.09
N GLU A 492 12.72 -7.08 19.17
CA GLU A 492 12.48 -6.22 20.33
C GLU A 492 10.98 -5.95 20.57
N SER A 493 10.20 -5.87 19.49
CA SER A 493 8.74 -5.78 19.58
C SER A 493 8.15 -7.06 20.17
N ALA A 494 8.65 -8.24 19.78
CA ALA A 494 8.25 -9.52 20.37
C ALA A 494 8.67 -9.61 21.84
N ARG A 495 9.90 -9.21 22.20
CA ARG A 495 10.36 -9.12 23.61
C ARG A 495 9.43 -8.24 24.45
N SER A 496 9.00 -7.11 23.90
CA SER A 496 8.07 -6.20 24.57
C SER A 496 6.67 -6.81 24.77
N ARG A 497 6.24 -7.72 23.88
CA ARG A 497 5.00 -8.51 24.04
C ARG A 497 5.13 -9.65 25.06
N HIS A 498 6.36 -10.07 25.36
CA HIS A 498 6.66 -11.20 26.25
C HIS A 498 7.60 -10.79 27.40
N PRO A 499 7.16 -9.92 28.32
CA PRO A 499 8.02 -9.41 29.40
C PRO A 499 8.51 -10.51 30.37
N ASP A 500 7.80 -11.63 30.46
CA ASP A 500 8.17 -12.76 31.33
C ASP A 500 9.23 -13.68 30.70
N ARG A 501 9.51 -13.56 29.39
CA ARG A 501 10.54 -14.33 28.70
C ARG A 501 11.88 -13.61 28.77
N THR A 502 12.92 -14.29 29.24
CA THR A 502 14.28 -13.74 29.42
C THR A 502 15.14 -13.90 28.16
N TRP A 503 14.60 -13.46 27.02
CA TRP A 503 15.27 -13.54 25.73
C TRP A 503 16.53 -12.66 25.67
N PRO A 504 17.66 -13.20 25.18
CA PRO A 504 18.94 -12.48 25.17
C PRO A 504 19.00 -11.45 24.03
N GLY A 505 19.96 -10.53 24.09
CA GLY A 505 20.36 -9.78 22.90
C GLY A 505 21.04 -10.70 21.88
N LEU A 506 20.90 -10.41 20.59
CA LEU A 506 21.44 -11.21 19.49
C LEU A 506 22.43 -10.38 18.65
N ASP A 507 23.43 -11.03 18.04
CA ASP A 507 24.42 -10.39 17.16
C ASP A 507 23.88 -10.25 15.72
N TRP A 508 23.12 -9.18 15.47
CA TRP A 508 22.56 -8.88 14.14
C TRP A 508 23.61 -8.29 13.18
N TYR A 509 23.68 -8.85 11.98
CA TYR A 509 24.55 -8.40 10.90
C TYR A 509 23.77 -8.01 9.64
N ASP A 510 23.57 -6.70 9.45
CA ASP A 510 22.87 -6.13 8.30
C ASP A 510 23.76 -6.14 7.04
N LEU A 511 23.60 -7.16 6.20
CA LEU A 511 24.35 -7.31 4.95
C LEU A 511 24.02 -6.19 3.95
N LEU A 512 22.77 -5.71 3.94
CA LEU A 512 22.34 -4.67 3.01
C LEU A 512 22.97 -3.32 3.37
N GLY A 513 22.79 -2.88 4.61
CA GLY A 513 23.27 -1.58 5.06
C GLY A 513 24.79 -1.51 5.17
N ARG A 514 25.41 -2.51 5.83
CA ARG A 514 26.85 -2.47 6.14
C ARG A 514 27.76 -2.81 4.97
N VAL A 515 27.25 -3.55 3.98
CA VAL A 515 28.06 -4.02 2.85
C VAL A 515 27.54 -3.42 1.54
N PHE A 516 26.33 -3.78 1.13
CA PHE A 516 25.80 -3.41 -0.20
C PHE A 516 25.59 -1.91 -0.39
N ARG A 517 25.12 -1.19 0.63
CA ARG A 517 24.87 0.26 0.56
C ARG A 517 26.09 1.08 0.96
N ALA A 518 26.86 0.62 1.94
CA ALA A 518 28.07 1.31 2.40
C ALA A 518 29.11 1.48 1.28
N GLN A 519 29.25 0.45 0.43
CA GLN A 519 29.97 0.53 -0.84
C GLN A 519 29.06 -0.05 -1.91
N PRO A 520 28.39 0.78 -2.75
CA PRO A 520 27.37 0.34 -3.68
C PRO A 520 27.75 -0.90 -4.50
N ILE A 521 27.29 -2.08 -4.04
CA ILE A 521 27.44 -3.33 -4.78
C ILE A 521 26.29 -3.41 -5.75
N VAL A 522 26.62 -3.28 -7.03
CA VAL A 522 25.65 -3.22 -8.12
C VAL A 522 25.86 -4.39 -9.07
N VAL A 523 24.76 -4.92 -9.59
CA VAL A 523 24.74 -6.09 -10.47
C VAL A 523 23.98 -5.72 -11.73
N LYS A 524 24.52 -6.08 -12.89
CA LYS A 524 23.89 -5.83 -14.19
C LYS A 524 22.52 -6.52 -14.24
N GLY A 525 21.50 -5.79 -14.65
CA GLY A 525 20.09 -6.19 -14.61
C GLY A 525 19.35 -5.84 -13.31
N ALA A 526 20.05 -5.41 -12.25
CA ALA A 526 19.41 -4.93 -11.02
C ALA A 526 19.34 -3.40 -10.99
N PHE A 527 18.15 -2.87 -10.72
CA PHE A 527 17.89 -1.44 -10.56
C PHE A 527 17.48 -1.05 -9.13
N SER A 528 17.45 -2.02 -8.22
CA SER A 528 17.22 -1.81 -6.80
C SER A 528 18.08 -2.75 -5.96
N PHE A 529 18.26 -2.38 -4.69
CA PHE A 529 19.00 -3.15 -3.69
C PHE A 529 18.09 -4.08 -2.87
N GLY A 530 16.90 -4.40 -3.37
CA GLY A 530 16.08 -5.46 -2.77
C GLY A 530 16.76 -6.82 -2.99
N LEU A 531 16.69 -7.71 -2.01
CA LEU A 531 17.32 -9.04 -2.06
C LEU A 531 16.96 -9.78 -3.35
N LYS A 532 15.67 -9.81 -3.69
CA LYS A 532 15.14 -10.43 -4.92
C LYS A 532 15.71 -9.82 -6.21
N SER A 533 15.88 -8.51 -6.27
CA SER A 533 16.45 -7.80 -7.42
C SER A 533 17.92 -8.20 -7.63
N ILE A 534 18.73 -8.11 -6.56
CA ILE A 534 20.15 -8.46 -6.59
C ILE A 534 20.35 -9.94 -6.91
N ALA A 535 19.67 -10.84 -6.20
CA ALA A 535 19.82 -12.27 -6.37
C ALA A 535 19.39 -12.75 -7.76
N ARG A 536 18.29 -12.22 -8.32
CA ARG A 536 17.87 -12.55 -9.70
C ARG A 536 18.91 -12.13 -10.73
N ALA A 537 19.50 -10.94 -10.57
CA ALA A 537 20.57 -10.46 -11.43
C ALA A 537 21.87 -11.27 -11.28
N MET A 538 22.25 -11.63 -10.05
CA MET A 538 23.43 -12.48 -9.82
C MET A 538 23.23 -13.89 -10.41
N ARG A 539 22.03 -14.45 -10.29
CA ARG A 539 21.69 -15.75 -10.88
C ARG A 539 21.68 -15.71 -12.41
N SER A 540 21.09 -14.68 -13.03
CA SER A 540 21.07 -14.57 -14.51
C SER A 540 22.47 -14.50 -15.11
N HIS A 541 23.46 -14.05 -14.31
CA HIS A 541 24.88 -14.02 -14.66
C HIS A 541 25.69 -15.21 -14.11
N GLY A 542 25.04 -16.22 -13.51
CA GLY A 542 25.69 -17.45 -13.03
C GLY A 542 26.56 -17.29 -11.78
N LEU A 543 26.42 -16.18 -11.03
CA LEU A 543 27.20 -15.89 -9.83
C LEU A 543 26.68 -16.65 -8.59
N ILE A 544 25.37 -16.90 -8.56
CA ILE A 544 24.69 -17.75 -7.57
C ILE A 544 23.76 -18.74 -8.27
N GLN A 545 23.24 -19.74 -7.55
CA GLN A 545 22.49 -20.85 -8.14
C GLN A 545 20.99 -20.78 -7.84
N THR A 546 20.64 -20.34 -6.64
CA THR A 546 19.28 -20.42 -6.11
C THR A 546 18.32 -19.43 -6.80
N SER A 547 17.06 -19.83 -6.94
CA SER A 547 15.97 -18.99 -7.43
C SER A 547 14.66 -19.28 -6.74
N TRP A 548 13.83 -18.25 -6.59
CA TRP A 548 12.40 -18.40 -6.35
C TRP A 548 11.75 -19.21 -7.48
N GLY A 549 10.89 -20.15 -7.11
CA GLY A 549 10.04 -20.89 -8.05
C GLY A 549 8.88 -20.03 -8.59
N GLU A 550 7.96 -20.68 -9.29
CA GLU A 550 6.64 -20.10 -9.58
C GLU A 550 5.75 -20.19 -8.32
N GLY A 551 4.89 -19.20 -8.08
CA GLY A 551 4.01 -19.13 -6.90
C GLY A 551 4.17 -17.81 -6.13
N LEU A 552 4.12 -17.89 -4.80
CA LEU A 552 4.19 -16.77 -3.85
C LEU A 552 5.14 -15.64 -4.30
N ALA A 553 4.57 -14.45 -4.51
CA ALA A 553 5.26 -13.36 -5.18
C ALA A 553 6.24 -12.60 -4.27
N ASP A 554 5.92 -12.38 -3.00
CA ASP A 554 6.72 -11.59 -2.05
C ASP A 554 6.20 -11.75 -0.61
N GLY A 555 6.85 -11.08 0.35
CA GLY A 555 6.42 -11.08 1.76
C GLY A 555 5.03 -10.46 1.99
N ALA A 556 4.55 -9.56 1.13
CA ALA A 556 3.18 -9.04 1.24
C ALA A 556 2.15 -10.14 0.93
N GLY A 557 2.43 -10.98 -0.07
CA GLY A 557 1.67 -12.19 -0.33
C GLY A 557 1.75 -13.20 0.81
N ALA A 558 2.92 -13.36 1.44
CA ALA A 558 3.12 -14.30 2.55
C ALA A 558 2.19 -13.96 3.73
N MET A 559 2.04 -12.67 4.04
CA MET A 559 1.12 -12.18 5.06
C MET A 559 -0.35 -12.52 4.74
N ALA A 560 -0.80 -12.30 3.49
CA ALA A 560 -2.17 -12.65 3.07
C ALA A 560 -2.42 -14.17 3.14
N GLY A 561 -1.42 -14.96 2.73
CA GLY A 561 -1.44 -16.41 2.84
C GLY A 561 -1.54 -16.89 4.29
N ALA A 562 -0.78 -16.28 5.21
CA ALA A 562 -0.81 -16.63 6.63
C ALA A 562 -2.17 -16.37 7.27
N TRP A 563 -2.81 -15.23 6.99
CA TRP A 563 -4.17 -14.95 7.47
C TRP A 563 -5.21 -15.91 6.90
N SER A 564 -5.11 -16.21 5.60
CA SER A 564 -5.99 -17.18 4.94
C SER A 564 -5.82 -18.58 5.54
N ALA A 565 -4.58 -19.00 5.78
CA ALA A 565 -4.26 -20.26 6.45
C ALA A 565 -4.79 -20.31 7.89
N ALA A 566 -4.68 -19.21 8.64
CA ALA A 566 -5.16 -19.14 10.01
C ALA A 566 -6.69 -19.28 10.09
N ALA A 567 -7.41 -18.64 9.17
CA ALA A 567 -8.86 -18.79 9.07
C ALA A 567 -9.27 -20.24 8.75
N ASP A 568 -8.60 -20.89 7.79
CA ASP A 568 -8.86 -22.28 7.42
C ASP A 568 -8.52 -23.27 8.56
N SER A 569 -7.34 -23.13 9.16
CA SER A 569 -6.88 -23.94 10.29
C SER A 569 -7.83 -23.84 11.48
N ARG A 570 -8.32 -22.63 11.80
CA ARG A 570 -9.32 -22.42 12.86
C ARG A 570 -10.64 -23.12 12.54
N ALA A 571 -11.12 -23.01 11.30
CA ALA A 571 -12.35 -23.67 10.86
C ALA A 571 -12.26 -25.21 10.91
N ARG A 572 -11.06 -25.76 10.75
CA ARG A 572 -10.80 -27.21 10.73
C ARG A 572 -10.24 -27.77 12.05
N GLY A 573 -9.93 -26.92 13.02
CA GLY A 573 -9.31 -27.30 14.30
C GLY A 573 -7.92 -27.91 14.15
N ARG A 574 -7.08 -27.36 13.25
CA ARG A 574 -5.71 -27.85 12.96
C ARG A 574 -4.65 -26.79 13.28
N SER A 575 -3.40 -27.22 13.48
CA SER A 575 -2.25 -26.32 13.60
C SER A 575 -1.92 -25.67 12.25
N LEU A 576 -1.43 -24.43 12.26
CA LEU A 576 -0.90 -23.75 11.08
C LEU A 576 0.30 -24.47 10.46
N THR A 577 1.06 -25.21 11.26
CA THR A 577 2.21 -26.00 10.79
C THR A 577 1.81 -27.09 9.78
N GLU A 578 0.55 -27.53 9.81
CA GLU A 578 -0.01 -28.51 8.88
C GLU A 578 -0.52 -27.89 7.57
N SER A 579 -0.56 -26.56 7.47
CA SER A 579 -1.14 -25.87 6.32
C SER A 579 -0.23 -25.93 5.09
N PRO A 580 -0.73 -26.37 3.92
CA PRO A 580 0.03 -26.33 2.66
C PRO A 580 0.46 -24.90 2.27
N VAL A 581 -0.35 -23.90 2.61
CA VAL A 581 -0.06 -22.48 2.35
C VAL A 581 1.15 -22.04 3.18
N MET A 582 1.22 -22.45 4.45
CA MET A 582 2.37 -22.16 5.32
C MET A 582 3.63 -22.89 4.84
N GLN A 583 3.50 -24.09 4.28
CA GLN A 583 4.64 -24.81 3.67
C GLN A 583 5.16 -24.14 2.39
N GLU A 584 4.31 -23.43 1.65
CA GLU A 584 4.76 -22.62 0.51
C GLU A 584 5.49 -21.36 0.98
N ILE A 585 4.97 -20.69 2.01
CA ILE A 585 5.64 -19.56 2.66
C ILE A 585 7.00 -20.00 3.24
N ALA A 586 7.09 -21.18 3.85
CA ALA A 586 8.35 -21.76 4.31
C ALA A 586 9.38 -21.97 3.20
N ARG A 587 8.96 -22.48 2.02
CA ARG A 587 9.84 -22.62 0.86
C ARG A 587 10.35 -21.27 0.34
N TYR A 588 9.50 -20.25 0.34
CA TYR A 588 9.87 -18.88 -0.02
C TYR A 588 10.92 -18.32 0.96
N ASN A 589 10.67 -18.44 2.26
CA ASN A 589 11.54 -17.96 3.33
C ASN A 589 12.90 -18.69 3.37
N GLU A 590 12.93 -19.99 3.05
CA GLU A 590 14.21 -20.72 2.86
C GLU A 590 15.03 -20.12 1.72
N VAL A 591 14.38 -19.81 0.59
CA VAL A 591 15.05 -19.20 -0.56
C VAL A 591 15.67 -17.87 -0.17
N ASP A 592 14.94 -17.02 0.55
CA ASP A 592 15.43 -15.71 1.04
C ASP A 592 16.68 -15.89 1.93
N CYS A 593 16.66 -16.84 2.88
CA CYS A 593 17.83 -17.17 3.69
C CYS A 593 19.01 -17.68 2.84
N ARG A 594 18.74 -18.59 1.90
CA ARG A 594 19.77 -19.25 1.09
C ARG A 594 20.44 -18.31 0.10
N VAL A 595 19.69 -17.41 -0.54
CA VAL A 595 20.29 -16.46 -1.48
C VAL A 595 21.21 -15.47 -0.75
N MET A 596 20.90 -15.06 0.48
CA MET A 596 21.83 -14.25 1.28
C MET A 596 23.14 -14.99 1.53
N ALA A 597 23.06 -16.28 1.85
CA ALA A 597 24.22 -17.12 2.04
C ALA A 597 25.07 -17.27 0.78
N GLU A 598 24.45 -17.56 -0.36
CA GLU A 598 25.15 -17.69 -1.66
C GLU A 598 25.78 -16.36 -2.10
N ILE A 599 25.10 -15.23 -1.88
CA ILE A 599 25.64 -13.89 -2.15
C ILE A 599 26.88 -13.64 -1.30
N LEU A 600 26.78 -13.84 0.02
CA LEU A 600 27.90 -13.59 0.92
C LEU A 600 29.08 -14.52 0.64
N ASP A 601 28.82 -15.81 0.39
CA ASP A 601 29.85 -16.78 -0.02
C ASP A 601 30.53 -16.39 -1.34
N TYR A 602 29.78 -15.93 -2.34
CA TYR A 602 30.34 -15.41 -3.58
C TYR A 602 31.30 -14.24 -3.29
N LEU A 603 30.86 -13.26 -2.51
CA LEU A 603 31.68 -12.10 -2.16
C LEU A 603 32.94 -12.50 -1.36
N ARG A 604 32.88 -13.53 -0.53
CA ARG A 604 34.04 -14.04 0.23
C ARG A 604 35.11 -14.68 -0.65
N ARG A 605 34.69 -15.33 -1.74
CA ARG A 605 35.59 -16.03 -2.67
C ARG A 605 36.29 -15.07 -3.64
N GLU A 606 35.61 -14.01 -4.05
CA GLU A 606 36.17 -13.00 -4.95
C GLU A 606 37.10 -12.05 -4.19
N ARG A 607 38.30 -11.83 -4.75
CA ARG A 607 39.47 -11.24 -4.07
C ARG A 607 39.49 -9.73 -4.01
#